data_AF-A0A126QWL1-F1
#
_entry.id   AF-A0A126QWL1-F1
#
_cell.length_a   1.000
_cell.length_b   1.000
_cell.length_c   1.000
_cell.angle_alpha   90.00
_cell.angle_beta   90.00
_cell.angle_gamma   90.00
#
_symmetry.space_group_name_H-M   'P 1'
#
loop_
_entity.id
_entity.type
_entity.pdbx_description
1 polymer ?
#
loop_
_entity_poly.entity_id
_entity_poly.type
_entity_poly.pdbx_seq_one_letter_code
_entity_poly.pdbx_strand_id
1 'polypeptide(L)'
;MKYLENAKKRFDAPQIIRAAGSFVGIAFLGILWAFYDLPLLVASLGSTAVTLFALPKAPAARPRSAILGQFVSAVCGWVIQYLLGSTWYACAAAVALSLIVMVLLDCVHPPGGATALTAVLTPQPWTFIIAPVTVGVVFLVIVAAIANKACEKYEGAPETAS
;
A
#
# COMPACT_ATOMS: atom_id res chain seq x y z
N MET A 1 1.48 8.13 35.67
CA MET A 1 0.06 7.89 35.30
C MET A 1 -0.32 8.47 33.93
N LYS A 2 -0.07 9.75 33.63
CA LYS A 2 -0.35 10.41 32.33
C LYS A 2 0.21 9.68 31.08
N TYR A 3 1.36 9.00 31.20
CA TYR A 3 1.98 8.23 30.12
C TYR A 3 1.21 6.93 29.78
N LEU A 4 0.67 6.24 30.80
CA LEU A 4 -0.14 5.04 30.61
C LEU A 4 -1.55 5.39 30.09
N GLU A 5 -2.05 6.56 30.46
CA GLU A 5 -3.32 7.12 29.98
C GLU A 5 -3.26 7.46 28.48
N ASN A 6 -2.14 8.07 28.05
CA ASN A 6 -1.86 8.32 26.62
C ASN A 6 -1.58 7.03 25.82
N ALA A 7 -1.09 5.97 26.47
CA ALA A 7 -0.88 4.68 25.83
C ALA A 7 -2.21 3.93 25.60
N LYS A 8 -3.16 4.00 26.55
CA LYS A 8 -4.53 3.48 26.36
C LYS A 8 -5.25 4.20 25.22
N LYS A 9 -5.16 5.53 25.16
CA LYS A 9 -5.66 6.35 24.03
C LYS A 9 -5.00 6.05 22.69
N ARG A 10 -3.85 5.35 22.69
CA ARG A 10 -3.10 4.95 21.50
C ARG A 10 -3.50 3.57 20.98
N PHE A 11 -4.25 2.77 21.72
CA PHE A 11 -4.72 1.45 21.29
C PHE A 11 -6.22 1.32 21.57
N ASP A 12 -7.00 2.24 20.99
CA ASP A 12 -8.44 2.19 21.04
C ASP A 12 -8.99 1.08 20.12
N ALA A 13 -10.24 0.66 20.36
CA ALA A 13 -10.91 -0.38 19.58
C ALA A 13 -10.79 -0.21 18.04
N PRO A 14 -10.89 0.99 17.45
CA PRO A 14 -10.68 1.19 16.00
C PRO A 14 -9.28 0.80 15.53
N GLN A 15 -8.24 1.05 16.33
CA GLN A 15 -6.86 0.73 15.98
C GLN A 15 -6.62 -0.78 16.00
N ILE A 16 -7.22 -1.48 16.95
CA ILE A 16 -7.18 -2.95 17.01
C ILE A 16 -7.90 -3.54 15.79
N ILE A 17 -9.08 -3.02 15.44
CA ILE A 17 -9.82 -3.46 14.24
C ILE A 17 -9.00 -3.24 12.97
N ARG A 18 -8.38 -2.06 12.81
CA ARG A 18 -7.49 -1.74 11.68
C ARG A 18 -6.27 -2.65 11.61
N ALA A 19 -5.62 -2.92 12.74
CA ALA A 19 -4.49 -3.83 12.81
C ALA A 19 -4.89 -5.27 12.44
N ALA A 20 -6.03 -5.75 12.94
CA ALA A 20 -6.59 -7.04 12.57
C ALA A 20 -6.93 -7.11 11.07
N GLY A 21 -7.53 -6.05 10.51
CA GLY A 21 -7.80 -5.94 9.07
C GLY A 21 -6.53 -6.01 8.22
N SER A 22 -5.47 -5.32 8.64
CA SER A 22 -4.16 -5.38 8.00
C SER A 22 -3.56 -6.79 8.04
N PHE A 23 -3.61 -7.44 9.21
CA PHE A 23 -3.17 -8.82 9.37
C PHE A 23 -3.93 -9.77 8.44
N VAL A 24 -5.26 -9.69 8.40
CA VAL A 24 -6.08 -10.53 7.51
C VAL A 24 -5.75 -10.29 6.05
N GLY A 25 -5.60 -9.02 5.64
CA GLY A 25 -5.25 -8.67 4.26
C GLY A 25 -3.90 -9.25 3.83
N ILE A 26 -2.86 -9.04 4.64
CA ILE A 26 -1.51 -9.53 4.35
C ILE A 26 -1.42 -11.05 4.48
N ALA A 27 -2.05 -11.65 5.49
CA ALA A 27 -2.06 -13.09 5.68
C ALA A 27 -2.73 -13.81 4.51
N PHE A 28 -3.84 -13.27 3.98
CA PHE A 28 -4.50 -13.84 2.82
C PHE A 28 -3.60 -13.82 1.57
N LEU A 29 -2.95 -12.69 1.28
CA LEU A 29 -1.96 -12.62 0.19
C LEU A 29 -0.81 -13.61 0.40
N GLY A 30 -0.36 -13.79 1.65
CA GLY A 30 0.68 -14.76 2.00
C GLY A 30 0.26 -16.21 1.88
N ILE A 31 -0.99 -16.56 2.19
CA ILE A 31 -1.55 -17.89 1.97
C ILE A 31 -1.63 -18.18 0.47
N LEU A 32 -2.10 -17.23 -0.33
CA LEU A 32 -2.13 -17.40 -1.78
C LEU A 32 -0.73 -17.64 -2.35
N TRP A 33 0.28 -16.94 -1.82
CA TRP A 33 1.66 -17.20 -2.18
C TRP A 33 2.14 -18.59 -1.75
N ALA A 34 1.92 -18.97 -0.49
CA ALA A 34 2.41 -20.23 0.07
C ALA A 34 1.79 -21.49 -0.57
N PHE A 35 0.51 -21.42 -0.97
CA PHE A 35 -0.23 -22.60 -1.47
C PHE A 35 -0.37 -22.64 -2.99
N TYR A 36 -0.28 -21.50 -3.69
CA TYR A 36 -0.50 -21.41 -5.13
C TYR A 36 0.68 -20.78 -5.89
N ASP A 37 1.79 -20.50 -5.20
CA ASP A 37 3.01 -19.87 -5.75
C ASP A 37 2.73 -18.55 -6.50
N LEU A 38 1.68 -17.85 -6.07
CA LEU A 38 1.32 -16.52 -6.57
C LEU A 38 2.13 -15.48 -5.78
N PRO A 39 3.13 -14.79 -6.35
CA PRO A 39 4.08 -13.94 -5.61
C PRO A 39 3.47 -12.60 -5.14
N LEU A 40 2.29 -12.64 -4.52
CA LEU A 40 1.45 -11.51 -4.11
C LEU A 40 2.01 -10.72 -2.92
N LEU A 41 3.10 -11.17 -2.31
CA LEU A 41 3.79 -10.48 -1.23
C LEU A 41 5.00 -9.71 -1.78
N VAL A 42 4.80 -8.42 -2.02
CA VAL A 42 5.88 -7.47 -2.29
C VAL A 42 5.98 -6.53 -1.10
N ALA A 43 7.20 -6.13 -0.71
CA ALA A 43 7.43 -5.26 0.44
C ALA A 43 6.59 -3.96 0.37
N SER A 44 6.37 -3.44 -0.84
CA SER A 44 5.52 -2.27 -1.08
C SER A 44 4.06 -2.49 -0.67
N LEU A 45 3.49 -3.69 -0.86
CA LEU A 45 2.12 -4.01 -0.45
C LEU A 45 1.97 -4.04 1.08
N GLY A 46 3.02 -4.46 1.80
CA GLY A 46 3.07 -4.32 3.26
C GLY A 46 2.99 -2.86 3.72
N SER A 47 3.75 -1.97 3.09
CA SER A 47 3.68 -0.53 3.36
C SER A 47 2.34 0.10 2.93
N THR A 48 1.76 -0.37 1.82
CA THR A 48 0.40 0.00 1.40
C THR A 48 -0.63 -0.39 2.45
N ALA A 49 -0.56 -1.61 3.01
CA ALA A 49 -1.45 -2.01 4.10
C ALA A 49 -1.32 -1.06 5.30
N VAL A 50 -0.10 -0.77 5.77
CA VAL A 50 0.10 0.20 6.87
C VAL A 50 -0.53 1.56 6.54
N THR A 51 -0.36 2.06 5.32
CA THR A 51 -0.95 3.34 4.88
C THR A 51 -2.48 3.31 4.89
N LEU A 52 -3.09 2.25 4.35
CA LEU A 52 -4.54 2.09 4.23
C LEU A 52 -5.24 1.91 5.58
N PHE A 53 -4.62 1.16 6.50
CA PHE A 53 -5.22 0.83 7.80
C PHE A 53 -4.86 1.84 8.88
N ALA A 54 -3.63 2.35 8.93
CA ALA A 54 -3.22 3.29 9.98
C ALA A 54 -3.66 4.73 9.70
N LEU A 55 -3.70 5.14 8.42
CA LEU A 55 -3.97 6.52 8.00
C LEU A 55 -5.09 6.59 6.95
N PRO A 56 -6.30 6.06 7.24
CA PRO A 56 -7.36 5.91 6.22
C PRO A 56 -7.88 7.24 5.65
N LYS A 57 -7.71 8.34 6.39
CA LYS A 57 -8.13 9.70 5.96
C LYS A 57 -7.03 10.43 5.17
N ALA A 58 -5.83 9.86 5.04
CA ALA A 58 -4.73 10.49 4.31
C ALA A 58 -5.00 10.48 2.79
N PRO A 59 -4.59 11.53 2.05
CA PRO A 59 -4.71 11.55 0.59
C PRO A 59 -4.05 10.34 -0.10
N ALA A 60 -2.94 9.85 0.46
CA ALA A 60 -2.21 8.68 -0.04
C ALA A 60 -2.95 7.35 0.18
N ALA A 61 -3.91 7.29 1.10
CA ALA A 61 -4.72 6.09 1.39
C ALA A 61 -6.01 6.03 0.54
N ARG A 62 -6.29 7.05 -0.28
CA ARG A 62 -7.44 7.02 -1.19
C ARG A 62 -7.30 5.82 -2.15
N PRO A 63 -8.39 5.09 -2.44
CA PRO A 63 -8.38 3.95 -3.36
C PRO A 63 -7.71 4.26 -4.71
N ARG A 64 -8.02 5.43 -5.27
CA ARG A 64 -7.43 5.91 -6.52
C ARG A 64 -5.91 6.02 -6.43
N SER A 65 -5.39 6.67 -5.38
CA SER A 65 -3.95 6.85 -5.18
C SER A 65 -3.26 5.51 -4.98
N ALA A 66 -3.80 4.62 -4.13
CA ALA A 66 -3.20 3.32 -3.87
C ALA A 66 -3.10 2.45 -5.13
N ILE A 67 -4.19 2.32 -5.90
CA ILE A 67 -4.24 1.47 -7.09
C ILE A 67 -3.41 2.09 -8.23
N LEU A 68 -3.68 3.35 -8.59
CA LEU A 68 -2.97 3.98 -9.71
C LEU A 68 -1.49 4.19 -9.39
N GLY A 69 -1.15 4.62 -8.17
CA GLY A 69 0.23 4.83 -7.77
C GLY A 69 1.06 3.55 -7.85
N GLN A 70 0.53 2.43 -7.37
CA GLN A 70 1.20 1.13 -7.50
C GLN A 70 1.34 0.69 -8.96
N PHE A 71 0.27 0.81 -9.76
CA PHE A 71 0.29 0.44 -11.18
C PHE A 71 1.32 1.25 -11.98
N VAL A 72 1.30 2.59 -11.88
CA VAL A 72 2.22 3.44 -12.65
C VAL A 72 3.66 3.24 -12.21
N SER A 73 3.90 3.01 -10.91
CA SER A 73 5.23 2.69 -10.41
C SER A 73 5.76 1.35 -10.93
N ALA A 74 4.92 0.32 -11.02
CA ALA A 74 5.31 -0.95 -11.61
C ALA A 74 5.63 -0.83 -13.10
N VAL A 75 4.83 -0.07 -13.86
CA VAL A 75 5.08 0.22 -15.28
C VAL A 75 6.41 0.95 -15.45
N CYS A 76 6.61 2.06 -14.72
CA CYS A 76 7.83 2.85 -14.81
C CYS A 76 9.07 2.04 -14.43
N GLY A 77 9.00 1.27 -13.32
CA GLY A 77 10.09 0.40 -12.90
C GLY A 77 10.40 -0.69 -13.91
N TRP A 78 9.39 -1.35 -14.47
CA TRP A 78 9.58 -2.39 -15.49
C TRP A 78 10.17 -1.83 -16.79
N VAL A 79 9.69 -0.68 -17.27
CA VAL A 79 10.23 -0.01 -18.46
C VAL A 79 11.69 0.37 -18.25
N ILE A 80 12.03 0.98 -17.11
CA ILE A 80 13.41 1.36 -16.81
C ILE A 80 14.32 0.13 -16.68
N GLN A 81 13.84 -0.93 -16.03
CA GLN A 81 14.57 -2.19 -15.95
C GLN A 81 14.84 -2.79 -17.33
N TYR A 82 13.85 -2.75 -18.22
CA TYR A 82 13.98 -3.27 -19.59
C TYR A 82 15.03 -2.48 -20.39
N LEU A 83 15.12 -1.16 -20.20
CA LEU A 83 16.03 -0.29 -20.96
C LEU A 83 17.44 -0.20 -20.38
N LEU A 84 17.58 -0.17 -19.05
CA LEU A 84 18.84 0.15 -18.37
C LEU A 84 19.39 -1.01 -17.54
N GLY A 85 18.65 -2.11 -17.42
CA GLY A 85 19.02 -3.26 -16.59
C GLY A 85 19.06 -2.95 -15.09
N SER A 86 19.58 -3.89 -14.31
CA SER A 86 19.62 -3.81 -12.84
C SER A 86 20.86 -3.06 -12.35
N THR A 87 20.82 -1.72 -12.45
CA THR A 87 21.90 -0.84 -11.99
C THR A 87 21.41 0.17 -10.96
N TRP A 88 22.33 0.74 -10.18
CA TRP A 88 21.98 1.73 -9.14
C TRP A 88 21.35 2.99 -9.74
N TYR A 89 21.78 3.41 -10.94
CA TYR A 89 21.22 4.57 -11.62
C TYR A 89 19.87 4.26 -12.28
N ALA A 90 19.64 3.02 -12.73
CA ALA A 90 18.31 2.57 -13.17
C ALA A 90 17.31 2.60 -12.01
N CYS A 91 17.73 2.19 -10.81
CA CYS A 91 16.91 2.30 -9.60
C CYS A 91 16.51 3.76 -9.31
N ALA A 92 17.47 4.68 -9.37
CA ALA A 92 17.23 6.10 -9.17
C ALA A 92 16.28 6.66 -10.25
N ALA A 93 16.49 6.30 -11.51
CA ALA A 93 15.65 6.72 -12.64
C ALA A 93 14.20 6.20 -12.52
N ALA A 94 14.03 4.93 -12.13
CA ALA A 94 12.71 4.31 -11.95
C ALA A 94 11.90 5.00 -10.86
N VAL A 95 12.50 5.28 -9.71
CA VAL A 95 11.83 5.96 -8.60
C VAL A 95 11.49 7.40 -8.96
N ALA A 96 12.44 8.13 -9.58
CA ALA A 96 12.22 9.52 -10.00
C ALA A 96 11.10 9.62 -11.06
N LEU A 97 11.13 8.76 -12.08
CA LEU A 97 10.10 8.71 -13.12
C LEU A 97 8.73 8.38 -12.53
N SER A 98 8.67 7.36 -11.66
CA SER A 98 7.44 6.98 -10.97
C SER A 98 6.85 8.13 -10.16
N LEU A 99 7.70 8.87 -9.43
CA LEU A 99 7.27 10.04 -8.66
C LEU A 99 6.68 11.12 -9.55
N ILE A 100 7.38 11.47 -10.65
CA ILE A 100 6.89 12.47 -11.61
C ILE A 100 5.52 12.05 -12.17
N VAL A 101 5.38 10.80 -12.62
CA VAL A 101 4.13 10.29 -13.18
C VAL A 101 3.00 10.29 -12.13
N MET A 102 3.29 9.88 -10.89
CA MET A 102 2.32 9.94 -9.80
C MET A 102 1.85 11.36 -9.48
N VAL A 103 2.76 12.34 -9.50
CA VAL A 103 2.43 13.75 -9.29
C VAL A 103 1.55 14.28 -10.44
N LEU A 104 1.90 13.96 -11.68
CA LEU A 104 1.13 14.39 -12.86
C LEU A 104 -0.30 13.82 -12.88
N LEU A 105 -0.49 12.61 -12.37
CA LEU A 105 -1.79 11.93 -12.35
C LEU A 105 -2.59 12.15 -11.06
N ASP A 106 -2.06 12.95 -10.13
CA ASP A 106 -2.60 13.18 -8.78
C ASP A 106 -2.93 11.85 -8.06
N CYS A 107 -1.96 10.93 -8.07
CA CYS A 107 -2.10 9.59 -7.49
C CYS A 107 -0.90 9.18 -6.62
N VAL A 108 -0.26 10.16 -5.96
CA VAL A 108 0.90 9.91 -5.11
C VAL A 108 0.57 8.90 -4.01
N HIS A 109 1.23 7.75 -4.10
CA HIS A 109 1.19 6.69 -3.11
C HIS A 109 2.63 6.28 -2.80
N PRO A 110 3.22 6.74 -1.68
CA PRO A 110 4.63 6.54 -1.38
C PRO A 110 5.14 5.08 -1.49
N PRO A 111 4.35 4.04 -1.14
CA PRO A 111 4.74 2.65 -1.37
C PRO A 111 5.05 2.30 -2.83
N GLY A 112 4.53 3.05 -3.81
CA GLY A 112 4.86 2.90 -5.23
C GLY A 112 6.34 3.11 -5.52
N GLY A 113 7.05 3.97 -4.78
CA GLY A 113 8.50 4.11 -4.91
C GLY A 113 9.24 2.80 -4.66
N ALA A 114 8.83 2.04 -3.64
CA ALA A 114 9.40 0.71 -3.37
C ALA A 114 9.06 -0.29 -4.49
N THR A 115 7.88 -0.23 -5.09
CA THR A 115 7.50 -1.07 -6.23
C THR A 115 8.36 -0.81 -7.45
N ALA A 116 8.61 0.46 -7.78
CA ALA A 116 9.49 0.84 -8.88
C ALA A 116 10.92 0.32 -8.65
N LEU A 117 11.40 0.43 -7.41
CA LEU A 117 12.70 -0.09 -7.01
C LEU A 117 12.77 -1.62 -7.11
N THR A 118 11.75 -2.34 -6.63
CA THR A 118 11.67 -3.81 -6.72
C THR A 118 11.70 -4.29 -8.16
N ALA A 119 10.97 -3.62 -9.06
CA ALA A 119 10.94 -4.00 -10.48
C ALA A 119 12.34 -3.95 -11.14
N VAL A 120 13.23 -3.06 -10.67
CA VAL A 120 14.61 -2.93 -11.16
C VAL A 120 15.57 -3.90 -10.45
N LEU A 121 15.50 -3.97 -9.12
CA LEU A 121 16.41 -4.81 -8.32
C LEU A 121 16.20 -6.30 -8.56
N THR A 122 14.96 -6.71 -8.82
CA THR A 122 14.60 -8.10 -9.06
C THR A 122 13.86 -8.16 -10.37
N PRO A 123 14.54 -8.34 -11.52
CA PRO A 123 13.92 -8.30 -12.84
C PRO A 123 12.68 -9.19 -12.89
N GLN A 124 11.54 -8.59 -13.22
CA GLN A 124 10.25 -9.29 -13.28
C GLN A 124 9.72 -9.38 -14.71
N PRO A 125 8.92 -10.41 -15.05
CA PRO A 125 8.13 -10.39 -16.26
C PRO A 125 7.12 -9.23 -16.25
N TRP A 126 6.63 -8.83 -17.42
CA TRP A 126 5.62 -7.77 -17.55
C TRP A 126 4.33 -8.06 -16.74
N THR A 127 4.05 -9.34 -16.49
CA THR A 127 2.92 -9.81 -15.68
C THR A 127 2.97 -9.28 -14.25
N PHE A 128 4.15 -8.92 -13.71
CA PHE A 128 4.32 -8.32 -12.38
C PHE A 128 3.46 -7.09 -12.14
N ILE A 129 3.25 -6.28 -13.20
CA ILE A 129 2.41 -5.09 -13.17
C ILE A 129 0.96 -5.48 -12.80
N ILE A 130 0.47 -6.58 -13.37
CA ILE A 130 -0.88 -7.08 -13.14
C ILE A 130 -0.94 -7.83 -11.81
N ALA A 131 -0.15 -8.90 -11.68
CA ALA A 131 0.01 -9.69 -10.49
C ALA A 131 1.52 -9.91 -10.25
N PRO A 132 2.04 -9.45 -9.10
CA PRO A 132 1.31 -9.21 -7.87
C PRO A 132 0.79 -7.80 -7.61
N VAL A 133 1.29 -6.78 -8.33
CA VAL A 133 1.15 -5.39 -7.86
C VAL A 133 -0.31 -4.92 -7.86
N THR A 134 -0.97 -4.93 -9.02
CA THR A 134 -2.31 -4.35 -9.17
C THR A 134 -3.37 -5.21 -8.46
N VAL A 135 -3.31 -6.52 -8.64
CA VAL A 135 -4.24 -7.45 -7.97
C VAL A 135 -4.10 -7.37 -6.45
N GLY A 136 -2.86 -7.36 -5.93
CA GLY A 136 -2.59 -7.28 -4.50
C GLY A 136 -3.10 -5.97 -3.88
N VAL A 137 -2.86 -4.82 -4.52
CA VAL A 137 -3.33 -3.54 -3.99
C VAL A 137 -4.85 -3.40 -4.06
N VAL A 138 -5.50 -3.87 -5.14
CA VAL A 138 -6.97 -3.85 -5.25
C VAL A 138 -7.59 -4.66 -4.12
N PHE A 139 -7.05 -5.84 -3.85
CA PHE A 139 -7.50 -6.66 -2.73
C PHE A 139 -7.33 -5.95 -1.38
N LEU A 140 -6.15 -5.37 -1.11
CA LEU A 140 -5.91 -4.62 0.13
C LEU A 140 -6.85 -3.43 0.30
N VAL A 141 -7.15 -2.71 -0.78
CA VAL A 141 -8.11 -1.60 -0.77
C VAL A 141 -9.51 -2.07 -0.40
N ILE A 142 -9.95 -3.24 -0.91
CA ILE A 142 -11.25 -3.83 -0.56
C ILE A 142 -11.30 -4.19 0.94
N VAL A 143 -10.27 -4.88 1.44
CA VAL A 143 -10.20 -5.26 2.87
C VAL A 143 -10.15 -4.01 3.76
N ALA A 144 -9.38 -3.00 3.37
CA ALA A 144 -9.30 -1.73 4.07
C ALA A 144 -10.63 -0.99 4.09
N ALA A 145 -11.36 -0.95 2.98
CA ALA A 145 -12.69 -0.32 2.92
C ALA A 145 -13.67 -1.00 3.89
N ILE A 146 -13.67 -2.34 3.96
CA ILE A 146 -14.52 -3.09 4.90
C ILE A 146 -14.14 -2.79 6.35
N ALA A 147 -12.85 -2.87 6.68
CA ALA A 147 -12.37 -2.63 8.05
C ALA A 147 -12.61 -1.19 8.51
N ASN A 148 -12.36 -0.21 7.64
CA ASN A 148 -12.54 1.21 7.95
C ASN A 148 -14.02 1.54 8.15
N LYS A 149 -14.92 0.98 7.33
CA LYS A 149 -16.37 1.12 7.53
C LYS A 149 -16.84 0.53 8.86
N ALA A 150 -16.26 -0.60 9.30
CA ALA A 150 -16.56 -1.16 10.63
C ALA A 150 -16.11 -0.24 11.78
N CYS A 151 -15.03 0.53 11.57
CA CYS A 151 -14.51 1.48 12.57
C CYS A 151 -15.36 2.75 12.68
N GLU A 152 -16.05 3.19 11.62
CA GLU A 152 -16.89 4.40 11.65
C GLU A 152 -17.94 4.36 12.77
N LYS A 153 -18.45 3.17 13.12
CA LYS A 153 -19.39 2.96 14.23
C LYS A 153 -18.83 3.39 15.59
N TYR A 154 -17.51 3.33 15.76
CA TYR A 154 -16.81 3.70 16.99
C TYR A 154 -16.29 5.14 16.97
N GLU A 155 -16.18 5.75 15.78
CA GLU A 155 -15.79 7.16 15.59
C GLU A 155 -17.01 8.11 15.54
N GLY A 156 -18.23 7.58 15.54
CA GLY A 156 -19.48 8.32 15.44
C GLY A 156 -20.16 8.62 16.78
N ALA A 157 -19.75 9.72 17.43
CA ALA A 157 -20.66 10.72 17.99
C ALA A 157 -20.02 12.10 17.77
N PRO A 158 -20.70 13.06 17.12
CA PRO A 158 -20.17 14.42 17.04
C PRO A 158 -20.07 15.01 18.45
N GLU A 159 -18.89 15.52 18.80
CA GLU A 159 -18.70 16.36 19.98
C GLU A 159 -19.56 17.61 19.76
N THR A 160 -20.70 17.68 20.43
CA THR A 160 -21.61 18.84 20.38
C THR A 160 -20.80 20.07 20.76
N ALA A 161 -20.69 21.03 19.84
CA ALA A 161 -20.10 22.33 20.09
C ALA A 161 -20.74 22.96 21.35
N SER A 162 -19.94 23.12 22.40
CA SER A 162 -20.24 23.92 23.58
C SER A 162 -19.77 25.35 23.40
#